data_AF-A0A932D768-F1
#
_entry.id   AF-A0A932D768-F1
#
_cell.length_a   1.000
_cell.length_b   1.000
_cell.length_c   1.000
_cell.angle_alpha   90.00
_cell.angle_beta   90.00
_cell.angle_gamma   90.00
#
_symmetry.space_group_name_H-M   'P 1'
#
loop_
_entity.id
_entity.type
_entity.pdbx_description
1 polymer ?
#
loop_
_entity_poly.entity_id
_entity_poly.type
_entity_poly.pdbx_seq_one_letter_code
_entity_poly.pdbx_strand_id
1 'polypeptide(L)'
;MTTTLLLVLGAAALPRDRWAPRLGDPSLIAWVCVATYLATMALCFRARQRARPGQEQHLRTFWLGLSLCLAFLALNKELDLHVLLIQTGRDLAGADGWLQHRRIVLGAFLAALGVVGAGAVILVLRRLRPAGREVYLALVGFASLMGFLLLRVSPLEPISKLLTIHIFTEEDGFAHVHLSELLELVNLAIIAAGAWCFARRPLHVPGEWPPTNETQR
;
A
#
# COMPACT_ATOMS: atom_id res chain seq x y z
N MET A 1 17.18 -40.44 7.00
CA MET A 1 17.43 -39.04 7.43
C MET A 1 18.49 -38.36 6.56
N THR A 2 18.49 -38.61 5.25
CA THR A 2 19.52 -38.11 4.31
C THR A 2 18.92 -37.25 3.19
N THR A 3 17.62 -37.33 2.96
CA THR A 3 16.91 -36.56 1.91
C THR A 3 16.67 -35.09 2.27
N THR A 4 16.56 -34.78 3.56
CA THR A 4 16.34 -33.40 4.05
C THR A 4 17.58 -32.52 3.92
N LEU A 5 18.79 -33.10 3.98
CA LEU A 5 20.05 -32.34 3.90
C LEU A 5 20.37 -31.88 2.46
N LEU A 6 19.95 -32.64 1.45
CA LEU A 6 20.15 -32.30 0.03
C LEU A 6 19.24 -31.15 -0.43
N LEU A 7 18.07 -30.96 0.18
CA LEU A 7 17.22 -29.79 -0.07
C LEU A 7 17.82 -28.50 0.51
N VAL A 8 18.56 -28.60 1.63
CA VAL A 8 19.25 -27.45 2.24
C VAL A 8 20.54 -27.10 1.49
N LEU A 9 21.27 -28.09 0.97
CA LEU A 9 22.48 -27.87 0.16
C LEU A 9 22.18 -27.48 -1.30
N GLY A 10 21.06 -27.91 -1.88
CA GLY A 10 20.62 -27.51 -3.23
C GLY A 10 20.16 -26.05 -3.31
N ALA A 11 19.66 -25.48 -2.21
CA ALA A 11 19.32 -24.06 -2.12
C ALA A 11 20.55 -23.13 -2.05
N ALA A 12 21.74 -23.68 -1.75
CA ALA A 12 22.98 -22.93 -1.65
C ALA A 12 23.70 -22.72 -3.00
N ALA A 13 23.19 -23.30 -4.09
CA ALA A 13 23.82 -23.26 -5.43
C ALA A 13 23.01 -22.50 -6.49
N LEU A 14 22.01 -21.70 -6.09
CA LEU A 14 21.52 -20.66 -6.99
C LEU A 14 22.52 -19.49 -6.94
N PRO A 15 22.98 -18.96 -8.09
CA PRO A 15 23.73 -17.71 -8.13
C PRO A 15 23.01 -16.67 -7.26
N ARG A 16 23.74 -15.95 -6.41
CA ARG A 16 23.18 -14.94 -5.47
C ARG A 16 22.33 -13.84 -6.16
N ASP A 17 22.32 -13.84 -7.48
CA ASP A 17 21.76 -12.81 -8.34
C ASP A 17 20.38 -13.19 -8.93
N ARG A 18 19.88 -14.40 -8.67
CA ARG A 18 18.54 -14.84 -9.09
C ARG A 18 17.50 -14.61 -8.00
N TRP A 19 16.35 -14.06 -8.38
CA TRP A 19 15.19 -13.89 -7.51
C TRP A 19 14.75 -15.28 -7.05
N ALA A 20 14.81 -15.47 -5.75
CA ALA A 20 14.18 -16.57 -5.06
C ALA A 20 13.11 -15.95 -4.16
N PRO A 21 11.93 -16.57 -4.02
CA PRO A 21 10.94 -16.17 -3.02
C PRO A 21 11.55 -16.40 -1.63
N ARG A 22 12.28 -15.40 -1.13
CA ARG A 22 12.67 -15.31 0.26
C ARG A 22 11.50 -14.66 0.96
N LEU A 23 10.95 -15.33 1.99
CA LEU A 23 10.07 -14.64 2.94
C LEU A 23 10.83 -13.39 3.41
N GLY A 24 10.14 -12.25 3.48
CA GLY A 24 10.72 -10.90 3.49
C GLY A 24 11.77 -10.65 4.58
N ASP A 25 12.36 -9.45 4.53
CA ASP A 25 13.37 -9.02 5.52
C ASP A 25 12.90 -9.35 6.95
N PRO A 26 13.70 -10.08 7.75
CA PRO A 26 13.29 -10.56 9.07
C PRO A 26 13.18 -9.44 10.12
N SER A 27 13.10 -8.18 9.71
CA SER A 27 13.02 -7.04 10.60
C SER A 27 11.63 -6.97 11.25
N LEU A 28 11.60 -6.69 12.54
CA LEU A 28 10.36 -6.51 13.29
C LEU A 28 9.47 -5.42 12.66
N ILE A 29 10.07 -4.35 12.14
CA ILE A 29 9.37 -3.22 11.53
C ILE A 29 8.69 -3.59 10.21
N ALA A 30 9.28 -4.49 9.41
CA ALA A 30 8.64 -5.01 8.20
C ALA A 30 7.37 -5.80 8.55
N TRP A 31 7.42 -6.67 9.56
CA TRP A 31 6.27 -7.39 10.08
C TRP A 31 5.20 -6.46 10.66
N VAL A 32 5.60 -5.40 11.38
CA VAL A 32 4.67 -4.36 11.86
C VAL A 32 3.96 -3.66 10.70
N CYS A 33 4.68 -3.34 9.62
CA CYS A 33 4.06 -2.77 8.42
C CYS A 33 3.04 -3.73 7.82
N VAL A 34 3.39 -5.00 7.62
CA VAL A 34 2.48 -6.03 7.08
C VAL A 34 1.23 -6.17 7.96
N ALA A 35 1.40 -6.28 9.28
CA ALA A 35 0.30 -6.34 10.23
C ALA A 35 -0.60 -5.10 10.12
N THR A 36 -0.01 -3.91 9.95
CA THR A 36 -0.75 -2.65 9.79
C THR A 36 -1.52 -2.62 8.47
N TYR A 37 -0.95 -3.11 7.36
CA TYR A 37 -1.71 -3.26 6.11
C TYR A 37 -2.93 -4.17 6.29
N LEU A 38 -2.74 -5.33 6.91
CA LEU A 38 -3.82 -6.29 7.13
C LEU A 38 -4.90 -5.74 8.07
N ALA A 39 -4.50 -5.01 9.12
CA ALA A 39 -5.43 -4.32 10.01
C ALA A 39 -6.23 -3.25 9.26
N THR A 40 -5.58 -2.38 8.49
CA THR A 40 -6.25 -1.34 7.69
C THR A 40 -7.14 -1.95 6.61
N MET A 41 -6.72 -3.06 5.99
CA MET A 41 -7.52 -3.85 5.04
C MET A 41 -8.81 -4.35 5.70
N ALA A 42 -8.73 -4.94 6.90
CA ALA A 42 -9.88 -5.42 7.64
C ALA A 42 -10.83 -4.28 8.04
N LEU A 43 -10.29 -3.13 8.43
CA LEU A 43 -11.09 -1.93 8.72
C LEU A 43 -11.83 -1.42 7.48
N CYS A 44 -11.18 -1.37 6.32
CA CYS A 44 -11.83 -1.01 5.05
C CYS A 44 -12.93 -2.02 4.70
N PHE A 45 -12.69 -3.31 4.90
CA PHE A 45 -13.71 -4.34 4.68
C PHE A 45 -14.90 -4.19 5.63
N ARG A 46 -14.65 -3.82 6.90
CA ARG A 46 -15.71 -3.52 7.86
C ARG A 46 -16.50 -2.27 7.47
N ALA A 47 -15.83 -1.24 6.96
CA ALA A 47 -16.49 -0.04 6.42
C ALA A 47 -17.40 -0.38 5.23
N ARG A 48 -16.97 -1.29 4.33
CA ARG A 48 -17.82 -1.83 3.26
C ARG A 48 -19.08 -2.52 3.81
N GLN A 49 -18.96 -3.32 4.87
CA GLN A 49 -20.10 -4.02 5.48
C GLN A 49 -21.10 -3.05 6.11
N ARG A 50 -20.63 -1.88 6.58
CA ARG A 50 -21.49 -0.83 7.17
C ARG A 50 -22.18 0.05 6.13
N ALA A 51 -21.60 0.20 4.94
CA ALA A 51 -22.22 0.95 3.85
C ALA A 51 -23.47 0.22 3.32
N ARG A 52 -24.55 0.98 3.09
CA ARG A 52 -25.87 0.44 2.74
C ARG A 52 -25.89 -0.15 1.32
N PRO A 53 -26.30 -1.42 1.13
CA PRO A 53 -26.55 -1.96 -0.20
C PRO A 53 -27.65 -1.16 -0.91
N GLY A 54 -27.49 -0.93 -2.22
CA GLY A 54 -28.43 -0.12 -3.02
C GLY A 54 -28.18 1.38 -2.91
N GLN A 55 -28.36 1.97 -1.72
CA GLN A 55 -28.22 3.42 -1.51
C GLN A 55 -26.77 3.93 -1.57
N GLU A 56 -25.83 3.17 -0.99
CA GLU A 56 -24.42 3.57 -0.87
C GLU A 56 -23.49 2.63 -1.67
N GLN A 57 -23.99 2.10 -2.79
CA GLN A 57 -23.25 1.11 -3.58
C GLN A 57 -21.87 1.63 -4.03
N HIS A 58 -21.75 2.90 -4.38
CA HIS A 58 -20.46 3.53 -4.72
C HIS A 58 -19.46 3.47 -3.56
N LEU A 59 -19.91 3.67 -2.31
CA LEU A 59 -19.06 3.59 -1.12
C LEU A 59 -18.66 2.14 -0.84
N ARG A 60 -19.57 1.18 -1.04
CA ARG A 60 -19.26 -0.26 -0.92
C ARG A 60 -18.16 -0.67 -1.90
N THR A 61 -18.28 -0.24 -3.16
CA THR A 61 -17.27 -0.52 -4.19
C THR A 61 -15.94 0.15 -3.86
N PHE A 62 -15.96 1.39 -3.37
CA PHE A 62 -14.76 2.10 -2.92
C PHE A 62 -14.03 1.36 -1.80
N TRP A 63 -14.71 1.03 -0.71
CA TRP A 63 -14.12 0.36 0.45
C TRP A 63 -13.64 -1.05 0.11
N LEU A 64 -14.35 -1.77 -0.78
CA LEU A 64 -13.88 -3.05 -1.31
C LEU A 64 -12.60 -2.88 -2.13
N GLY A 65 -12.59 -1.94 -3.08
CA GLY A 65 -11.42 -1.66 -3.90
C GLY A 65 -10.21 -1.31 -3.05
N LEU A 66 -10.37 -0.44 -2.05
CA LEU A 66 -9.30 -0.08 -1.13
C LEU A 66 -8.79 -1.27 -0.31
N SER A 67 -9.69 -2.11 0.20
CA SER A 67 -9.34 -3.34 0.92
C SER A 67 -8.53 -4.30 0.02
N LEU A 68 -8.98 -4.54 -1.21
CA LEU A 68 -8.26 -5.40 -2.16
C LEU A 68 -6.89 -4.82 -2.55
N CYS A 69 -6.79 -3.51 -2.76
CA CYS A 69 -5.52 -2.84 -3.02
C CYS A 69 -4.55 -3.02 -1.86
N LEU A 70 -4.99 -2.81 -0.61
CA LEU A 70 -4.15 -3.00 0.57
C LEU A 70 -3.69 -4.46 0.74
N ALA A 71 -4.56 -5.43 0.45
CA ALA A 71 -4.21 -6.84 0.45
C ALA A 71 -3.13 -7.14 -0.60
N PHE A 72 -3.31 -6.65 -1.82
CA PHE A 72 -2.33 -6.79 -2.88
C PHE A 72 -0.99 -6.12 -2.52
N LEU A 73 -1.02 -4.95 -1.90
CA LEU A 73 0.20 -4.26 -1.44
C LEU A 73 0.93 -5.03 -0.34
N ALA A 74 0.22 -5.61 0.63
CA ALA A 74 0.82 -6.44 1.68
C ALA A 74 1.53 -7.66 1.07
N LEU A 75 0.90 -8.32 0.11
CA LEU A 75 1.49 -9.44 -0.61
C LEU A 75 2.69 -8.99 -1.46
N ASN A 76 2.56 -7.88 -2.17
CA ASN A 76 3.63 -7.33 -2.99
C ASN A 76 4.87 -6.97 -2.16
N LYS A 77 4.66 -6.44 -0.94
CA LYS A 77 5.75 -6.12 -0.01
C LYS A 77 6.58 -7.36 0.37
N GLU A 78 5.93 -8.50 0.56
CA GLU A 78 6.62 -9.77 0.86
C GLU A 78 7.27 -10.40 -0.37
N LEU A 79 6.63 -10.32 -1.54
CA LEU A 79 7.15 -10.94 -2.77
C LEU A 79 8.29 -10.13 -3.43
N ASP A 80 8.45 -8.86 -3.03
CA ASP A 80 9.34 -7.88 -3.65
C ASP A 80 9.29 -7.97 -5.19
N LEU A 81 8.08 -7.81 -5.75
CA LEU A 81 7.85 -7.92 -7.20
C LEU A 81 8.67 -6.91 -8.00
N HIS A 82 9.12 -5.84 -7.35
CA HIS A 82 10.01 -4.85 -7.95
C HIS A 82 11.37 -5.44 -8.29
N VAL A 83 11.98 -6.19 -7.37
CA VAL A 83 13.25 -6.89 -7.63
C VAL A 83 13.06 -7.93 -8.73
N LEU A 84 11.96 -8.68 -8.71
CA LEU A 84 11.64 -9.63 -9.78
C LEU A 84 11.56 -8.94 -11.14
N LEU A 85 10.79 -7.86 -11.26
CA LEU A 85 10.63 -7.12 -12.52
C LEU A 85 11.97 -6.58 -13.04
N ILE A 86 12.81 -6.04 -12.15
CA ILE A 86 14.15 -5.58 -12.52
C ILE A 86 15.00 -6.72 -13.08
N GLN A 87 14.97 -7.88 -12.43
CA GLN A 87 15.79 -9.01 -12.83
C GLN A 87 15.29 -9.62 -14.13
N THR A 88 13.98 -9.83 -14.27
CA THR A 88 13.38 -10.25 -15.53
C THR A 88 13.70 -9.26 -16.66
N GLY A 89 13.65 -7.95 -16.38
CA GLY A 89 14.08 -6.93 -17.34
C GLY A 89 15.56 -7.06 -17.73
N ARG A 90 16.45 -7.42 -16.79
CA ARG A 90 17.87 -7.67 -17.07
C ARG A 90 18.07 -8.92 -17.93
N ASP A 91 17.32 -9.98 -17.64
CA ASP A 91 17.42 -11.26 -18.36
C ASP A 91 16.87 -11.16 -19.79
N LEU A 92 15.79 -10.37 -20.00
CA LEU A 92 15.26 -10.09 -21.34
C LEU A 92 16.13 -9.11 -22.14
N ALA A 93 16.85 -8.21 -21.49
CA ALA A 93 17.65 -7.17 -22.16
C ALA A 93 19.03 -7.66 -22.65
N GLY A 94 19.18 -8.95 -22.96
CA GLY A 94 20.44 -9.55 -23.41
C GLY A 94 21.15 -8.74 -24.51
N ALA A 95 22.46 -8.52 -24.31
CA ALA A 95 23.47 -7.93 -25.22
C ALA A 95 23.23 -6.54 -25.86
N ASP A 96 21.99 -6.03 -25.97
CA ASP A 96 21.65 -4.85 -26.80
C ASP A 96 21.80 -3.47 -26.13
N GLY A 97 22.61 -3.34 -25.07
CA GLY A 97 22.93 -2.02 -24.50
C GLY A 97 21.75 -1.27 -23.84
N TRP A 98 20.58 -1.90 -23.73
CA TRP A 98 19.34 -1.29 -23.18
C TRP A 98 19.52 -0.77 -21.74
N LEU A 99 20.46 -1.37 -20.99
CA LEU A 99 20.85 -0.92 -19.65
C LEU A 99 21.36 0.52 -19.59
N GLN A 100 21.94 1.08 -20.67
CA GLN A 100 22.39 2.48 -20.70
C GLN A 100 21.23 3.46 -20.50
N HIS A 101 20.01 3.09 -20.90
CA HIS A 101 18.82 3.94 -20.80
C HIS A 101 17.86 3.49 -19.68
N ARG A 102 18.28 2.59 -18.79
CA ARG A 102 17.43 2.01 -17.73
C ARG A 102 16.78 3.09 -16.85
N ARG A 103 17.51 4.17 -16.54
CA ARG A 103 16.99 5.30 -15.75
C ARG A 103 15.85 6.03 -16.47
N ILE A 104 15.96 6.21 -17.79
CA ILE A 104 14.96 6.91 -18.60
C ILE A 104 13.71 6.04 -18.78
N VAL A 105 13.89 4.75 -19.09
CA VAL A 105 12.76 3.82 -19.27
C VAL A 105 11.98 3.65 -17.96
N LEU A 106 12.68 3.42 -16.84
CA LEU A 106 12.03 3.27 -15.54
C LEU A 106 11.41 4.60 -15.07
N GLY A 107 12.07 5.73 -15.31
CA GLY A 107 11.52 7.06 -15.03
C GLY A 107 10.24 7.34 -15.83
N ALA A 108 10.21 7.03 -17.12
CA ALA A 108 9.04 7.19 -17.98
C ALA A 108 7.89 6.26 -17.55
N PHE A 109 8.19 5.00 -17.20
CA PHE A 109 7.21 4.05 -16.68
C PHE A 109 6.58 4.54 -15.36
N LEU A 110 7.41 4.99 -14.41
CA LEU A 110 6.94 5.54 -13.13
C LEU A 110 6.14 6.83 -13.34
N ALA A 111 6.56 7.71 -14.24
CA ALA A 111 5.81 8.92 -14.57
C ALA A 111 4.44 8.61 -15.17
N ALA A 112 4.37 7.66 -16.11
CA ALA A 112 3.10 7.20 -16.67
C ALA A 112 2.18 6.61 -15.60
N LEU A 113 2.72 5.77 -14.71
CA LEU A 113 1.96 5.21 -13.59
C LEU A 113 1.48 6.29 -12.62
N GLY A 114 2.30 7.30 -12.35
CA GLY A 114 1.93 8.47 -11.55
C GLY A 114 0.78 9.27 -12.15
N VAL A 115 0.81 9.52 -13.46
CA VAL A 115 -0.27 10.22 -14.19
C VAL A 115 -1.57 9.42 -14.15
N VAL A 116 -1.51 8.11 -14.42
CA VAL A 116 -2.67 7.22 -14.37
C VAL A 116 -3.24 7.17 -12.94
N GLY A 117 -2.38 7.04 -11.93
CA GLY A 117 -2.77 7.04 -10.52
C GLY A 117 -3.43 8.35 -10.10
N ALA A 118 -2.85 9.50 -10.46
CA ALA A 118 -3.43 10.81 -10.17
C ALA A 118 -4.79 10.98 -10.86
N GLY A 119 -4.92 10.56 -12.13
CA GLY A 119 -6.18 10.55 -12.85
C GLY A 119 -7.25 9.69 -12.17
N ALA A 120 -6.88 8.50 -11.69
CA ALA A 120 -7.78 7.62 -10.93
C ALA A 120 -8.23 8.27 -9.61
N VAL A 121 -7.34 8.90 -8.85
CA VAL A 121 -7.68 9.62 -7.62
C VAL A 121 -8.66 10.77 -7.90
N ILE A 122 -8.41 11.57 -8.95
CA ILE A 122 -9.30 12.67 -9.35
C ILE A 122 -10.68 12.14 -9.75
N LEU A 123 -10.74 11.03 -10.50
CA LEU A 123 -11.99 10.41 -10.90
C LEU A 123 -12.78 9.93 -9.67
N VAL A 124 -12.12 9.26 -8.72
CA VAL A 124 -12.73 8.80 -7.47
C VAL A 124 -13.21 9.98 -6.64
N LEU A 125 -12.41 11.05 -6.49
CA LEU A 125 -12.81 12.28 -5.80
C LEU A 125 -14.07 12.91 -6.43
N ARG A 126 -14.15 12.93 -7.77
CA ARG A 126 -15.32 13.44 -8.48
C ARG A 126 -16.56 12.57 -8.27
N ARG A 127 -16.40 11.24 -8.26
CA ARG A 127 -17.50 10.29 -8.05
C ARG A 127 -17.98 10.25 -6.60
N LEU A 128 -17.07 10.41 -5.64
CA LEU A 128 -17.34 10.37 -4.22
C LEU A 128 -17.42 11.78 -3.62
N ARG A 129 -17.63 12.80 -4.45
CA ARG A 129 -17.69 14.19 -4.00
C ARG A 129 -18.73 14.45 -2.88
N PRO A 130 -19.95 13.87 -2.94
CA PRO A 130 -20.94 14.00 -1.88
C PRO A 130 -20.67 13.09 -0.67
N ALA A 131 -19.56 12.33 -0.64
CA ALA A 131 -19.23 11.47 0.47
C ALA A 131 -18.75 12.27 1.70
N GLY A 132 -18.79 11.63 2.87
CA GLY A 132 -18.31 12.21 4.12
C GLY A 132 -16.80 12.42 4.18
N ARG A 133 -16.35 13.25 5.14
CA ARG A 133 -14.94 13.56 5.43
C ARG A 133 -14.06 12.32 5.62
N GLU A 134 -14.64 11.22 6.09
CA GLU A 134 -14.04 9.93 6.36
C GLU A 134 -13.55 9.23 5.08
N VAL A 135 -14.31 9.37 3.99
CA VAL A 135 -13.95 8.83 2.68
C VAL A 135 -12.82 9.66 2.08
N TYR A 136 -12.88 10.97 2.22
CA TYR A 136 -11.79 11.87 1.81
C TYR A 136 -10.50 11.60 2.59
N LEU A 137 -10.59 11.39 3.91
CA LEU A 137 -9.42 11.07 4.74
C LEU A 137 -8.76 9.77 4.26
N ALA A 138 -9.55 8.72 4.02
CA ALA A 138 -9.03 7.46 3.50
C ALA A 138 -8.42 7.60 2.10
N LEU A 139 -9.03 8.41 1.23
CA LEU A 139 -8.54 8.65 -0.12
C LEU A 139 -7.25 9.46 -0.15
N VAL A 140 -7.12 10.48 0.70
CA VAL A 140 -5.88 11.26 0.84
C VAL A 140 -4.76 10.38 1.38
N GLY A 141 -5.02 9.59 2.42
CA GLY A 141 -4.04 8.65 2.96
C GLY A 141 -3.59 7.62 1.91
N PHE A 142 -4.53 7.08 1.12
CA PHE A 142 -4.21 6.14 0.05
C PHE A 142 -3.44 6.79 -1.12
N ALA A 143 -3.84 7.97 -1.57
CA ALA A 143 -3.15 8.69 -2.63
C ALA A 143 -1.72 9.05 -2.22
N SER A 144 -1.54 9.51 -0.99
CA SER A 144 -0.24 9.78 -0.39
C SER A 144 0.61 8.51 -0.26
N LEU A 145 0.01 7.38 0.16
CA LEU A 145 0.67 6.07 0.18
C LEU A 145 1.16 5.66 -1.22
N MET A 146 0.31 5.76 -2.25
CA MET A 146 0.70 5.42 -3.63
C MET A 146 1.85 6.31 -4.11
N GLY A 147 1.76 7.63 -3.89
CA GLY A 147 2.84 8.56 -4.24
C GLY A 147 4.16 8.21 -3.54
N PHE A 148 4.10 7.91 -2.25
CA PHE A 148 5.26 7.44 -1.49
C PHE A 148 5.87 6.15 -2.05
N LEU A 149 5.04 5.15 -2.38
CA LEU A 149 5.53 3.89 -2.96
C LEU A 149 6.16 4.09 -4.35
N LEU A 150 5.64 5.00 -5.16
CA LEU A 150 6.26 5.36 -6.44
C LEU A 150 7.62 6.03 -6.26
N LEU A 151 7.74 6.94 -5.28
CA LEU A 151 9.01 7.61 -4.96
C LEU A 151 10.04 6.63 -4.40
N ARG A 152 9.62 5.64 -3.61
CA ARG A 152 10.48 4.58 -3.05
C ARG A 152 11.18 3.75 -4.14
N VAL A 153 10.57 3.60 -5.31
CA VAL A 153 11.08 2.81 -6.44
C VAL A 153 11.97 3.65 -7.38
N SER A 154 12.07 4.97 -7.17
CA SER A 154 12.71 5.88 -8.11
C SER A 154 14.22 5.61 -8.27
N PRO A 155 14.72 5.37 -9.50
CA PRO A 155 16.14 5.25 -9.80
C PRO A 155 16.87 6.61 -9.85
N LEU A 156 16.15 7.71 -9.62
CA LEU A 156 16.70 9.07 -9.61
C LEU A 156 17.44 9.30 -8.29
N GLU A 157 18.74 9.05 -8.32
CA GLU A 157 19.71 9.19 -7.21
C GLU A 157 19.71 10.52 -6.42
N PRO A 158 19.11 11.66 -6.84
CA PRO A 158 19.05 12.85 -5.97
C PRO A 158 17.98 12.81 -4.86
N ILE A 159 16.79 12.24 -5.13
CA ILE A 159 15.66 12.23 -4.16
C ILE A 159 15.76 11.04 -3.20
N SER A 160 16.30 9.91 -3.67
CA SER A 160 16.53 8.73 -2.81
C SER A 160 17.54 9.04 -1.70
N LYS A 161 18.57 9.87 -1.95
CA LYS A 161 19.51 10.35 -0.92
C LYS A 161 18.87 11.30 0.10
N LEU A 162 17.78 11.99 -0.26
CA LEU A 162 17.06 12.88 0.66
C LEU A 162 16.08 12.11 1.57
N LEU A 163 15.59 10.94 1.13
CA LEU A 163 14.74 10.04 1.93
C LEU A 163 15.53 8.97 2.70
N THR A 164 16.74 8.64 2.27
CA THR A 164 17.66 7.72 2.96
C THR A 164 18.64 8.53 3.78
N ILE A 165 18.31 8.78 5.05
CA ILE A 165 19.31 9.23 6.01
C ILE A 165 20.31 8.06 6.14
N HIS A 166 21.49 8.19 5.55
CA HIS A 166 22.63 7.33 5.85
C HIS A 166 23.10 7.64 7.28
N ILE A 167 22.40 7.10 8.27
CA ILE A 167 22.98 6.90 9.59
C ILE A 167 23.84 5.64 9.45
N PHE A 168 25.09 5.83 9.02
CA PHE A 168 26.17 4.96 9.51
C PHE A 168 26.04 5.00 11.05
N THR A 169 26.01 3.88 11.78
CA THR A 169 27.10 2.91 11.83
C THR A 169 26.60 1.58 12.39
N GLU A 170 27.25 0.53 11.93
CA GLU A 170 27.39 -0.78 12.54
C GLU A 170 27.77 -0.65 14.04
N GLU A 171 27.36 -1.64 14.84
CA GLU A 171 27.50 -1.77 16.31
C GLU A 171 26.28 -1.26 17.12
N ASP A 172 25.81 -2.10 18.03
CA ASP A 172 24.71 -1.88 19.00
C ASP A 172 23.26 -2.03 18.52
N GLY A 173 22.86 -3.26 18.17
CA GLY A 173 21.68 -3.94 18.74
C GLY A 173 20.29 -3.29 18.74
N PHE A 174 20.06 -2.16 18.07
CA PHE A 174 18.77 -1.47 18.03
C PHE A 174 18.21 -1.40 16.62
N ALA A 175 16.90 -1.70 16.52
CA ALA A 175 16.15 -1.78 15.28
C ALA A 175 16.30 -0.52 14.43
N HIS A 176 16.87 -0.67 13.23
CA HIS A 176 16.91 0.39 12.23
C HIS A 176 15.46 0.75 11.82
N VAL A 177 15.02 1.96 12.17
CA VAL A 177 13.72 2.49 11.70
C VAL A 177 14.03 3.42 10.54
N HIS A 178 13.66 3.01 9.33
CA HIS A 178 13.80 3.88 8.17
C HIS A 178 12.67 4.91 8.16
N LEU A 179 12.97 6.18 7.89
CA LEU A 179 11.95 7.25 7.75
C LEU A 179 10.85 6.88 6.73
N SER A 180 11.21 6.09 5.73
CA SER A 180 10.29 5.48 4.76
C SER A 180 9.23 4.61 5.42
N GLU A 181 9.58 3.78 6.39
CA GLU A 181 8.65 2.89 7.08
C GLU A 181 7.70 3.68 7.98
N LEU A 182 8.20 4.73 8.65
CA LEU A 182 7.36 5.64 9.42
C LEU A 182 6.33 6.34 8.53
N LEU A 183 6.74 6.85 7.37
CA LEU A 183 5.81 7.46 6.42
C LEU A 183 4.77 6.46 5.91
N GLU A 184 5.16 5.21 5.68
CA GLU A 184 4.24 4.13 5.29
C GLU A 184 3.19 3.89 6.40
N LEU A 185 3.63 3.78 7.65
CA LEU A 185 2.75 3.61 8.81
C LEU A 185 1.81 4.81 9.03
N VAL A 186 2.31 6.04 8.87
CA VAL A 186 1.49 7.27 8.99
C VAL A 186 0.38 7.27 7.94
N ASN A 187 0.69 6.95 6.68
CA ASN A 187 -0.32 6.88 5.63
C ASN A 187 -1.36 5.78 5.90
N LEU A 188 -0.91 4.61 6.36
CA LEU A 188 -1.82 3.53 6.76
C LEU A 188 -2.72 3.93 7.93
N ALA A 189 -2.19 4.66 8.91
CA ALA A 189 -2.95 5.16 10.04
C ALA A 189 -4.04 6.17 9.61
N ILE A 190 -3.74 7.06 8.66
CA ILE A 190 -4.72 7.99 8.08
C ILE A 190 -5.86 7.22 7.40
N ILE A 191 -5.53 6.18 6.60
CA ILE A 191 -6.53 5.33 5.95
C ILE A 191 -7.38 4.59 6.99
N ALA A 192 -6.74 4.01 8.00
CA ALA A 192 -7.41 3.29 9.08
C ALA A 192 -8.37 4.20 9.86
N ALA A 193 -7.97 5.43 10.16
CA ALA A 193 -8.80 6.42 10.84
C ALA A 193 -10.06 6.74 10.03
N GLY A 194 -9.91 6.95 8.70
CA GLY A 194 -11.05 7.17 7.80
C GLY A 194 -12.02 5.98 7.81
N ALA A 195 -11.49 4.76 7.65
CA ALA A 195 -12.30 3.53 7.66
C ALA A 195 -13.00 3.30 9.01
N TRP A 196 -12.31 3.54 10.12
CA TRP A 196 -12.83 3.37 11.47
C TRP A 196 -13.95 4.36 11.79
N CYS A 197 -13.73 5.65 11.50
CA CYS A 197 -14.75 6.69 11.68
C CYS A 197 -15.99 6.39 10.83
N PHE A 198 -15.81 5.99 9.58
CA PHE A 198 -16.93 5.59 8.73
C PHE A 198 -17.70 4.40 9.30
N ALA A 199 -17.00 3.36 9.75
CA ALA A 199 -17.63 2.16 10.32
C ALA A 199 -18.34 2.39 11.66
N ARG A 200 -18.06 3.51 12.34
CA ARG A 200 -18.71 3.93 13.59
C ARG A 200 -19.91 4.85 13.41
N ARG A 201 -20.18 5.32 12.18
CA ARG A 201 -21.35 6.17 11.91
C ARG A 201 -22.63 5.48 12.37
N PRO A 202 -23.51 6.17 13.11
CA PRO A 202 -24.80 5.61 13.48
C PRO A 202 -25.59 5.35 12.21
N LEU A 203 -26.15 4.14 12.09
CA LEU A 203 -27.09 3.83 11.01
C LEU A 203 -28.33 4.69 11.26
N HIS A 204 -28.52 5.76 10.48
CA HIS A 204 -29.73 6.57 10.56
C HIS A 204 -30.94 5.73 10.11
N VAL A 205 -31.62 5.08 11.04
CA VAL A 205 -32.79 4.24 10.76
C VAL A 205 -33.87 5.16 10.16
N PRO A 206 -34.24 5.01 8.87
CA PRO A 206 -35.30 5.81 8.29
C PRO A 206 -36.61 5.40 8.97
N GLY A 207 -37.13 6.23 9.87
CA GLY A 207 -38.37 5.92 10.61
C GLY A 207 -38.53 6.62 11.96
N GLU A 208 -37.46 7.14 12.56
CA GLU A 208 -37.57 7.97 13.76
C GLU A 208 -37.95 9.40 13.36
N TRP A 209 -39.23 9.60 13.05
CA TRP A 209 -39.85 10.92 13.06
C TRP A 209 -39.77 11.46 14.50
N PRO A 210 -39.29 12.70 14.73
CA PRO A 210 -39.36 13.29 16.07
C PRO A 210 -40.84 13.30 16.50
N PRO A 211 -41.19 12.95 17.75
CA PRO A 211 -42.58 12.99 18.18
C PRO A 211 -43.11 14.39 17.90
N THR A 212 -44.07 14.48 16.98
CA THR A 212 -44.82 15.69 16.74
C THR A 212 -45.41 16.10 18.07
N ASN A 213 -44.95 17.25 18.54
CA ASN A 213 -45.44 17.99 19.69
C ASN A 213 -46.87 18.49 19.41
N GLU A 214 -47.79 17.55 19.25
CA GLU A 214 -49.24 17.78 19.19
C GLU A 214 -49.87 17.58 20.57
N THR A 215 -49.42 18.32 21.59
CA THR A 215 -50.22 18.51 22.82
C THR A 215 -49.74 19.75 23.57
N GLN A 216 -50.01 20.93 23.03
CA GLN A 216 -50.34 22.10 23.85
C GLN A 216 -51.56 22.78 23.21
N ARG A 217 -52.72 22.16 23.44
CA ARG A 217 -54.00 22.87 23.55
C ARG A 217 -54.22 23.21 25.02
#